data_AF-A0A0F2LE91-F1
#
_entry.id   AF-A0A0F2LE91-F1
#
_cell.length_a   1.000
_cell.length_b   1.000
_cell.length_c   1.000
_cell.angle_alpha   90.00
_cell.angle_beta   90.00
_cell.angle_gamma   90.00
#
_symmetry.space_group_name_H-M   'P 1'
#
loop_
_entity.id
_entity.type
_entity.pdbx_description
1 polymer ?
#
loop_
_entity_poly.entity_id
_entity_poly.type
_entity_poly.pdbx_seq_one_letter_code
_entity_poly.pdbx_strand_id
1 'polypeptide(L)'
;MSKPLPPFNEIDKGVVVIDATNHVAGRLASAVARLLRARGDIRVYIINAEKAVITGDRKMVLGWYARKVSEWRTHYNPEKVGPKVPRRPDRILKRIIRGMLDYKEGEGRSALKRLRVYMSTPAVALPKERYYVPEALLRPKPMYKYVALEELWRHIDPAAWRKWSEAQQLLQKINRPQK
;
A
#
# COMPACT_ATOMS: atom_id res chain seq x y z
N MET A 1 -9.93 -0.80 -17.46
CA MET A 1 -9.87 -1.94 -16.52
C MET A 1 -8.40 -2.33 -16.36
N SER A 2 -7.95 -2.67 -15.15
CA SER A 2 -6.56 -3.12 -14.94
C SER A 2 -6.34 -4.50 -15.57
N LYS A 3 -5.17 -4.72 -16.19
CA LYS A 3 -4.77 -6.01 -16.77
C LYS A 3 -4.08 -6.89 -15.71
N PRO A 4 -4.09 -8.22 -15.80
CA PRO A 4 -3.26 -9.05 -14.92
C PRO A 4 -1.78 -8.71 -15.13
N LEU A 5 -1.00 -8.67 -14.06
CA LEU A 5 0.45 -8.48 -14.14
C LEU A 5 1.05 -9.66 -14.93
N PRO A 6 1.77 -9.40 -16.04
CA PRO A 6 2.43 -10.45 -16.80
C PRO A 6 3.56 -11.09 -16.00
N PRO A 7 4.05 -12.28 -16.40
CA PRO A 7 5.21 -12.92 -15.82
C PRO A 7 6.43 -11.96 -15.77
N PHE A 8 7.28 -12.10 -14.76
CA PHE A 8 8.41 -11.18 -14.52
C PHE A 8 9.36 -11.02 -15.71
N ASN A 9 9.42 -12.04 -16.57
CA ASN A 9 10.30 -12.08 -17.74
C ASN A 9 9.78 -11.22 -18.91
N GLU A 10 8.46 -11.01 -18.98
CA GLU A 10 7.80 -10.31 -20.08
C GLU A 10 7.58 -8.82 -19.80
N ILE A 11 7.93 -8.35 -18.59
CA ILE A 11 7.73 -6.95 -18.24
C ILE A 11 8.83 -6.12 -18.89
N ASP A 12 8.45 -5.16 -19.73
CA ASP A 12 9.39 -4.23 -20.35
C ASP A 12 10.08 -3.32 -19.32
N LYS A 13 11.25 -2.78 -19.71
CA LYS A 13 11.97 -1.80 -18.89
C LYS A 13 11.10 -0.55 -18.73
N GLY A 14 10.99 -0.02 -17.50
CA GLY A 14 10.26 1.23 -17.27
C GLY A 14 9.47 1.28 -15.97
N VAL A 15 8.28 1.88 -16.04
CA VAL A 15 7.39 2.12 -14.89
C VAL A 15 6.19 1.18 -14.97
N VAL A 16 6.05 0.31 -13.97
CA VAL A 16 4.89 -0.57 -13.81
C VAL A 16 3.97 0.03 -12.76
N VAL A 17 2.70 0.25 -13.13
CA VAL A 17 1.67 0.76 -12.22
C VAL A 17 0.78 -0.39 -11.77
N ILE A 18 0.68 -0.62 -10.46
CA ILE A 18 -0.14 -1.68 -9.86
C ILE A 18 -1.29 -1.06 -9.07
N ASP A 19 -2.52 -1.46 -9.35
CA ASP A 19 -3.70 -1.06 -8.59
C ASP A 19 -3.88 -2.00 -7.39
N ALA A 20 -3.85 -1.45 -6.17
CA ALA A 20 -3.99 -2.22 -4.93
C ALA A 20 -5.45 -2.48 -4.52
N THR A 21 -6.44 -2.03 -5.29
CA THR A 21 -7.86 -2.21 -4.97
C THR A 21 -8.22 -3.69 -4.78
N ASN A 22 -8.83 -4.05 -3.63
CA ASN A 22 -9.21 -5.43 -3.29
C ASN A 22 -8.03 -6.44 -3.22
N HIS A 23 -6.78 -5.97 -3.07
CA HIS A 23 -5.64 -6.86 -2.90
C HIS A 23 -5.31 -7.06 -1.43
N VAL A 24 -5.02 -8.29 -1.04
CA VAL A 24 -4.51 -8.61 0.29
C VAL A 24 -3.11 -8.03 0.44
N ALA A 25 -2.95 -7.06 1.34
CA ALA A 25 -1.74 -6.23 1.46
C ALA A 25 -0.45 -7.06 1.60
N GLY A 26 -0.49 -8.15 2.38
CA GLY A 26 0.66 -9.05 2.55
C GLY A 26 1.01 -9.83 1.28
N ARG A 27 0.01 -10.37 0.56
CA ARG A 27 0.21 -11.11 -0.69
C ARG A 27 0.72 -10.19 -1.79
N LEU A 28 0.13 -9.00 -1.90
CA LEU A 28 0.57 -7.96 -2.83
C LEU A 28 2.03 -7.58 -2.54
N ALA A 29 2.37 -7.39 -1.26
CA ALA A 29 3.71 -7.00 -0.87
C ALA A 29 4.77 -8.06 -1.22
N SER A 30 4.43 -9.35 -1.05
CA SER A 30 5.30 -10.46 -1.45
C SER A 30 5.55 -10.49 -2.97
N ALA A 31 4.48 -10.38 -3.76
CA ALA A 31 4.57 -10.34 -5.22
C ALA A 31 5.41 -9.16 -5.72
N VAL A 32 5.19 -7.97 -5.15
CA VAL A 32 5.94 -6.75 -5.49
C VAL A 32 7.40 -6.84 -5.07
N ALA A 33 7.69 -7.39 -3.89
CA ALA A 33 9.08 -7.57 -3.45
C ALA A 33 9.85 -8.54 -4.36
N ARG A 34 9.20 -9.64 -4.79
CA ARG A 34 9.76 -10.57 -5.77
C ARG A 34 10.03 -9.90 -7.12
N LEU A 35 9.08 -9.10 -7.62
CA LEU A 35 9.25 -8.32 -8.85
C LEU A 35 10.44 -7.35 -8.76
N LEU A 36 10.56 -6.61 -7.65
CA LEU A 36 11.65 -5.65 -7.44
C LEU A 36 13.01 -6.33 -7.33
N ARG A 37 13.11 -7.52 -6.72
CA ARG A 37 14.35 -8.29 -6.64
C ARG A 37 14.75 -8.87 -8.00
N ALA A 38 13.81 -9.50 -8.70
CA ALA A 38 14.07 -10.14 -9.97
C ALA A 38 14.47 -9.16 -11.08
N ARG A 39 13.98 -7.91 -11.02
CA ARG A 39 14.20 -6.91 -12.07
C ARG A 39 14.75 -5.62 -11.47
N GLY A 40 16.04 -5.35 -11.70
CA GLY A 40 16.76 -4.16 -11.23
C GLY A 40 16.42 -2.87 -11.99
N ASP A 41 15.88 -3.00 -13.20
CA ASP A 41 15.64 -1.96 -14.20
C ASP A 41 14.21 -1.36 -14.17
N ILE A 42 13.31 -1.95 -13.38
CA ILE A 42 11.90 -1.55 -13.31
C ILE A 42 11.63 -0.67 -12.09
N ARG A 43 10.76 0.33 -12.25
CA ARG A 43 10.16 1.11 -11.17
C ARG A 43 8.73 0.64 -10.95
N VAL A 44 8.37 0.36 -9.70
CA VAL A 44 7.02 -0.14 -9.36
C VAL A 44 6.27 0.93 -8.60
N TYR A 45 5.15 1.38 -9.15
CA TYR A 45 4.26 2.36 -8.56
C TYR A 45 2.96 1.68 -8.16
N ILE A 46 2.65 1.67 -6.87
CA ILE A 46 1.38 1.16 -6.35
C ILE A 46 0.43 2.34 -6.18
N ILE A 47 -0.79 2.24 -6.71
CA ILE A 47 -1.86 3.23 -6.55
C ILE A 47 -3.01 2.65 -5.72
N ASN A 48 -3.88 3.52 -5.22
CA ASN A 48 -5.05 3.15 -4.40
C ASN A 48 -4.68 2.32 -3.17
N ALA A 49 -3.57 2.64 -2.51
CA ALA A 49 -3.09 1.90 -1.34
C ALA A 49 -4.11 1.83 -0.20
N GLU A 50 -5.00 2.83 -0.08
CA GLU A 50 -6.11 2.87 0.88
C GLU A 50 -7.11 1.71 0.70
N LYS A 51 -7.25 1.20 -0.53
CA LYS A 51 -8.18 0.12 -0.89
C LYS A 51 -7.60 -1.27 -0.75
N ALA A 52 -6.33 -1.40 -0.38
CA ALA A 52 -5.74 -2.69 -0.04
C ALA A 52 -6.37 -3.22 1.25
N VAL A 53 -6.44 -4.54 1.40
CA VAL A 53 -7.17 -5.20 2.49
C VAL A 53 -6.26 -6.05 3.36
N ILE A 54 -6.60 -6.14 4.64
CA ILE A 54 -6.03 -7.08 5.60
C ILE A 54 -7.12 -8.08 5.95
N THR A 55 -6.84 -9.37 5.80
CA THR A 55 -7.76 -10.44 6.18
C THR A 55 -7.77 -10.62 7.69
N GLY A 56 -8.95 -10.81 8.29
CA GLY A 56 -9.11 -11.01 9.72
C GLY A 56 -10.37 -10.34 10.27
N ASP A 57 -10.73 -10.65 11.52
CA ASP A 57 -11.83 -9.98 12.19
C ASP A 57 -11.51 -8.50 12.43
N ARG A 58 -12.52 -7.65 12.24
CA ARG A 58 -12.40 -6.21 12.36
C ARG A 58 -11.83 -5.76 13.70
N LYS A 59 -12.38 -6.24 14.82
CA LYS A 59 -11.94 -5.81 16.16
C LYS A 59 -10.50 -6.25 16.42
N MET A 60 -10.15 -7.45 15.99
CA MET A 60 -8.81 -8.01 16.12
C MET A 60 -7.78 -7.19 15.33
N VAL A 61 -8.03 -6.93 14.06
CA VAL A 61 -7.09 -6.20 13.18
C VAL A 61 -6.88 -4.76 13.67
N LEU A 62 -7.98 -4.07 13.98
CA LEU A 62 -7.92 -2.69 14.50
C LEU A 62 -7.19 -2.63 15.84
N GLY A 63 -7.57 -3.49 16.79
CA GLY A 63 -6.97 -3.51 18.13
C GLY A 63 -5.51 -3.93 18.12
N TRP A 64 -5.11 -4.86 17.26
CA TRP A 64 -3.70 -5.25 17.09
C TRP A 64 -2.86 -4.09 16.56
N TYR A 65 -3.35 -3.38 15.55
CA TYR A 65 -2.60 -2.28 14.96
C TYR A 65 -2.56 -1.06 15.89
N ALA A 66 -3.66 -0.76 16.58
CA ALA A 66 -3.72 0.32 17.56
C ALA A 66 -2.67 0.11 18.66
N ARG A 67 -2.63 -1.10 19.26
CA ARG A 67 -1.61 -1.51 20.22
C ARG A 67 -0.19 -1.35 19.67
N LYS A 68 0.04 -1.78 18.44
CA LYS A 68 1.33 -1.59 17.76
C LYS A 68 1.73 -0.11 17.63
N VAL A 69 0.80 0.81 17.40
CA VAL A 69 1.09 2.25 17.28
C VAL A 69 1.32 2.93 18.62
N SER A 70 0.64 2.50 19.67
CA SER A 70 0.73 3.05 21.03
C SER A 70 1.87 2.45 21.85
N GLU A 71 1.95 1.12 21.90
CA GLU A 71 2.79 0.37 22.85
C GLU A 71 4.19 0.07 22.31
N TRP A 72 4.38 -0.05 20.99
CA TRP A 72 5.70 -0.36 20.41
C TRP A 72 6.58 0.89 20.30
N ARG A 73 6.75 1.57 21.42
CA ARG A 73 7.59 2.76 21.57
C ARG A 73 8.63 2.49 22.63
N THR A 74 9.83 3.02 22.43
CA THR A 74 10.88 2.94 23.45
C THR A 74 10.55 3.91 24.58
N HIS A 75 10.55 3.43 25.84
CA HIS A 75 10.24 4.24 27.02
C HIS A 75 11.25 5.39 27.26
N TYR A 76 12.52 5.20 26.89
CA TYR A 76 13.58 6.18 27.11
C TYR A 76 13.43 7.45 26.27
N ASN A 77 13.41 7.33 24.93
CA ASN A 77 13.15 8.45 24.04
C ASN A 77 12.44 7.97 22.76
N PRO A 78 11.10 7.99 22.73
CA PRO A 78 10.33 7.42 21.63
C PRO A 78 10.46 8.21 20.34
N GLU A 79 10.94 9.46 20.38
CA GLU A 79 11.12 10.30 19.20
C GLU A 79 12.42 9.99 18.46
N LYS A 80 13.53 9.79 19.18
CA LYS A 80 14.82 9.46 18.57
C LYS A 80 15.03 7.96 18.40
N VAL A 81 14.52 7.15 19.33
CA VAL A 81 14.83 5.73 19.44
C VAL A 81 13.54 4.90 19.35
N GLY A 82 13.61 3.78 18.62
CA GLY A 82 12.56 2.77 18.62
C GLY A 82 11.78 2.62 17.32
N PRO A 83 10.83 1.66 17.28
CA PRO A 83 10.06 1.33 16.09
C PRO A 83 9.13 2.48 15.66
N LYS A 84 9.37 3.06 14.49
CA LYS A 84 8.45 4.03 13.89
C LYS A 84 7.37 3.33 13.08
N VAL A 85 6.21 3.14 13.69
CA VAL A 85 5.04 2.55 13.04
C VAL A 85 4.28 3.64 12.25
N PRO A 86 4.16 3.51 10.93
CA PRO A 86 3.44 4.49 10.12
C PRO A 86 1.92 4.39 10.35
N ARG A 87 1.21 5.52 10.25
CA ARG A 87 -0.27 5.53 10.35
C ARG A 87 -0.99 5.57 9.01
N ARG A 88 -0.39 6.21 8.00
CA ARG A 88 -1.02 6.42 6.68
C ARG A 88 -0.93 5.17 5.79
N PRO A 89 -1.99 4.80 5.04
CA PRO A 89 -2.04 3.58 4.22
C PRO A 89 -0.85 3.38 3.29
N ASP A 90 -0.40 4.43 2.60
CA ASP A 90 0.76 4.39 1.70
C ASP A 90 2.03 3.95 2.43
N ARG A 91 2.27 4.52 3.62
CA ARG A 91 3.43 4.22 4.44
C ARG A 91 3.30 2.84 5.10
N ILE A 92 2.09 2.43 5.47
CA ILE A 92 1.82 1.08 5.99
C ILE A 92 2.22 0.05 4.94
N LEU A 93 1.68 0.15 3.72
CA LEU A 93 1.97 -0.79 2.64
C LEU A 93 3.45 -0.77 2.26
N LYS A 94 4.07 0.42 2.17
CA LYS A 94 5.51 0.56 1.94
C LYS A 94 6.35 -0.09 3.03
N ARG A 95 5.92 -0.01 4.31
CA ARG A 95 6.60 -0.67 5.44
C ARG A 95 6.49 -2.18 5.38
N ILE A 96 5.34 -2.72 4.94
CA ILE A 96 5.14 -4.16 4.71
C ILE A 96 6.10 -4.64 3.62
N ILE A 97 6.14 -3.96 2.46
CA ILE A 97 7.03 -4.32 1.35
C ILE A 97 8.50 -4.23 1.75
N ARG A 98 8.89 -3.18 2.50
CA ARG A 98 10.23 -3.06 3.05
C ARG A 98 10.62 -4.24 3.94
N GLY A 99 9.67 -4.83 4.67
CA GLY A 99 9.92 -6.02 5.50
C GLY A 99 10.18 -7.28 4.68
N MET A 100 9.77 -7.31 3.41
CA MET A 100 9.99 -8.42 2.47
C MET A 100 11.29 -8.24 1.66
N LEU A 101 12.01 -7.13 1.85
CA LEU A 101 13.27 -6.81 1.17
C LEU A 101 14.40 -6.71 2.20
N ASP A 102 15.61 -7.11 1.81
CA ASP A 102 16.82 -6.97 2.63
C ASP A 102 17.31 -5.53 2.61
N TYR A 103 16.51 -4.62 3.16
CA TYR A 103 16.67 -3.17 3.01
C TYR A 103 17.96 -2.61 3.63
N LYS A 104 18.59 -3.38 4.53
CA LYS A 104 19.86 -3.03 5.15
C LYS A 104 20.99 -3.07 4.11
N GLU A 105 20.95 -4.05 3.22
CA GLU A 105 21.89 -4.26 2.13
C GLU A 105 21.70 -3.27 0.98
N GLY A 106 22.76 -3.08 0.18
CA GLY A 106 22.77 -2.15 -0.94
C GLY A 106 21.70 -2.45 -2.00
N GLU A 107 21.51 -3.73 -2.31
CA GLU A 107 20.54 -4.19 -3.31
C GLU A 107 19.09 -3.95 -2.85
N GLY A 108 18.73 -4.40 -1.65
CA GLY A 108 17.38 -4.21 -1.10
C GLY A 108 17.03 -2.74 -0.89
N ARG A 109 18.02 -1.90 -0.53
CA ARG A 109 17.84 -0.45 -0.45
C ARG A 109 17.57 0.17 -1.82
N SER A 110 18.25 -0.30 -2.86
CA SER A 110 18.05 0.15 -4.24
C SER A 110 16.69 -0.28 -4.78
N ALA A 111 16.26 -1.52 -4.50
CA ALA A 111 14.92 -2.00 -4.78
C ALA A 111 13.83 -1.15 -4.10
N LEU A 112 14.00 -0.82 -2.82
CA LEU A 112 13.05 0.02 -2.09
C LEU A 112 12.98 1.45 -2.64
N LYS A 113 14.10 2.01 -3.14
CA LYS A 113 14.12 3.34 -3.79
C LYS A 113 13.29 3.36 -5.08
N ARG A 114 13.22 2.25 -5.81
CA ARG A 114 12.41 2.11 -7.04
C ARG A 114 10.92 1.96 -6.78
N LEU A 115 10.52 1.63 -5.55
CA LEU A 115 9.12 1.51 -5.13
C LEU A 115 8.54 2.86 -4.72
N ARG A 116 7.42 3.23 -5.34
CA ARG A 116 6.55 4.31 -4.86
C ARG A 116 5.15 3.78 -4.58
N VAL A 117 4.54 4.28 -3.51
CA VAL A 117 3.19 3.89 -3.10
C VAL A 117 2.41 5.18 -2.91
N TYR A 118 1.26 5.27 -3.57
CA TYR A 118 0.39 6.43 -3.57
C TYR A 118 -0.97 6.06 -2.98
N MET A 119 -1.52 6.99 -2.19
CA MET A 119 -2.93 6.95 -1.84
C MET A 119 -3.71 7.60 -2.97
N SER A 120 -4.78 6.94 -3.41
CA SER A 120 -5.55 7.28 -4.60
C SER A 120 -4.68 7.37 -5.86
N THR A 121 -5.26 7.84 -6.96
CA THR A 121 -4.52 8.08 -8.20
C THR A 121 -3.97 9.51 -8.17
N PRO A 122 -2.63 9.70 -8.17
CA PRO A 122 -2.05 11.04 -8.20
C PRO A 122 -2.35 11.73 -9.55
N ALA A 123 -2.39 13.06 -9.55
CA ALA A 123 -2.51 13.87 -10.76
C ALA A 123 -1.25 13.86 -11.65
N VAL A 124 -0.17 13.22 -11.19
CA VAL A 124 1.05 13.02 -11.96
C VAL A 124 0.77 12.10 -13.14
N ALA A 125 1.36 12.38 -14.30
CA ALA A 125 1.30 11.52 -15.48
C ALA A 125 1.88 10.13 -15.15
N LEU A 126 0.99 9.21 -14.79
CA LEU A 126 1.28 7.78 -14.68
C LEU A 126 1.02 7.12 -16.03
N PRO A 127 1.74 6.02 -16.35
CA PRO A 127 1.36 5.15 -17.45
C PRO A 127 -0.14 4.85 -17.43
N LYS A 128 -0.77 4.92 -18.61
CA LYS A 128 -2.20 4.62 -18.76
C LYS A 128 -2.51 3.17 -18.39
N GLU A 129 -1.58 2.27 -18.66
CA GLU A 129 -1.71 0.86 -18.33
C GLU A 129 -1.53 0.62 -16.83
N ARG A 130 -2.50 -0.07 -16.25
CA ARG A 130 -2.53 -0.44 -14.84
C ARG A 130 -2.65 -1.95 -14.74
N TYR A 131 -1.86 -2.53 -13.85
CA TYR A 131 -1.86 -3.96 -13.60
C TYR A 131 -2.48 -4.28 -12.25
N TYR A 132 -2.98 -5.50 -12.10
CA TYR A 132 -3.36 -6.09 -10.82
C TYR A 132 -2.62 -7.41 -10.65
N VAL A 133 -2.47 -7.88 -9.42
CA VAL A 133 -1.75 -9.12 -9.11
C VAL A 133 -2.78 -10.22 -8.82
N PRO A 134 -3.02 -11.17 -9.74
CA PRO A 134 -4.10 -12.15 -9.60
C PRO A 134 -3.99 -13.02 -8.33
N GLU A 135 -2.76 -13.40 -7.94
CA GLU A 135 -2.48 -14.20 -6.73
C GLU A 135 -2.78 -13.44 -5.42
N ALA A 136 -2.75 -12.11 -5.47
CA ALA A 136 -2.94 -11.26 -4.30
C ALA A 136 -4.36 -10.71 -4.17
N LEU A 137 -5.24 -10.91 -5.16
CA LEU A 137 -6.64 -10.53 -5.06
C LEU A 137 -7.35 -11.24 -3.91
N LEU A 138 -8.19 -10.49 -3.20
CA LEU A 138 -9.10 -11.03 -2.21
C LEU A 138 -10.11 -11.93 -2.92
N ARG A 139 -10.20 -13.18 -2.45
CA ARG A 139 -11.26 -14.11 -2.86
C ARG A 139 -12.29 -14.15 -1.73
N PRO A 140 -13.38 -13.36 -1.83
CA PRO A 140 -14.36 -13.29 -0.76
C PRO A 140 -15.05 -14.65 -0.61
N LYS A 141 -14.99 -15.20 0.60
CA LYS A 141 -15.81 -16.34 1.03
C LYS A 141 -16.75 -15.84 2.14
N PRO A 142 -17.95 -16.41 2.32
CA PRO A 142 -18.94 -15.93 3.29
C PRO A 142 -18.39 -15.71 4.71
N MET A 143 -17.42 -16.55 5.12
CA MET A 143 -16.82 -16.51 6.46
C MET A 143 -15.57 -15.62 6.56
N TYR A 144 -15.04 -15.13 5.43
CA TYR A 144 -13.78 -14.39 5.38
C TYR A 144 -14.03 -12.91 5.60
N LYS A 145 -13.76 -12.45 6.82
CA LYS A 145 -13.75 -11.03 7.15
C LYS A 145 -12.45 -10.37 6.71
N TYR A 146 -12.54 -9.10 6.35
CA TYR A 146 -11.40 -8.27 5.98
C TYR A 146 -11.65 -6.83 6.40
N VAL A 147 -10.57 -6.07 6.50
CA VAL A 147 -10.56 -4.65 6.82
C VAL A 147 -9.72 -3.93 5.78
N ALA A 148 -10.26 -2.88 5.17
CA ALA A 148 -9.49 -2.03 4.26
C ALA A 148 -8.45 -1.20 5.03
N LEU A 149 -7.31 -0.90 4.41
CA LEU A 149 -6.31 -0.02 5.00
C LEU A 149 -6.86 1.39 5.27
N GLU A 150 -7.83 1.85 4.48
CA GLU A 150 -8.55 3.09 4.76
C GLU A 150 -9.28 3.03 6.10
N GLU A 151 -10.04 1.95 6.36
CA GLU A 151 -10.78 1.81 7.61
C GLU A 151 -9.84 1.71 8.81
N LEU A 152 -8.74 0.97 8.65
CA LEU A 152 -7.67 0.91 9.63
C LEU A 152 -7.13 2.30 9.95
N TRP A 153 -6.81 3.09 8.93
CA TRP A 153 -6.29 4.44 9.09
C TRP A 153 -7.30 5.37 9.75
N ARG A 154 -8.57 5.31 9.35
CA ARG A 154 -9.66 6.08 9.97
C ARG A 154 -9.80 5.81 11.46
N HIS A 155 -9.56 4.57 11.89
CA HIS A 155 -9.62 4.20 13.30
C HIS A 155 -8.43 4.74 14.10
N ILE A 156 -7.22 4.75 13.52
CA ILE A 156 -5.98 5.14 14.21
C ILE A 156 -5.79 6.67 14.24
N ASP A 157 -6.11 7.35 13.13
CA ASP A 157 -5.88 8.78 12.96
C ASP A 157 -7.07 9.43 12.21
N PRO A 158 -8.20 9.61 12.90
CA PRO A 158 -9.43 10.11 12.27
C PRO A 158 -9.27 11.54 11.74
N ALA A 159 -8.47 12.38 12.41
CA ALA A 159 -8.25 13.76 11.99
C ALA A 159 -7.50 13.84 10.65
N ALA A 160 -6.44 13.05 10.48
CA ALA A 160 -5.72 12.98 9.21
C ALA A 160 -6.58 12.39 8.09
N TRP A 161 -7.37 11.36 8.40
CA TRP A 161 -8.29 10.75 7.43
C TRP A 161 -9.37 11.73 6.96
N ARG A 162 -10.01 12.49 7.87
CA ARG A 162 -11.04 13.49 7.51
C ARG A 162 -10.52 14.53 6.53
N LYS A 163 -9.38 15.15 6.84
CA LYS A 163 -8.72 16.13 5.95
C LYS A 163 -8.47 15.58 4.55
N TRP A 164 -8.01 14.33 4.47
CA TRP A 164 -7.77 13.68 3.19
C TRP A 164 -9.08 13.34 2.45
N SER A 165 -10.08 12.84 3.16
CA SER A 165 -11.39 12.49 2.58
C SER A 165 -12.08 13.73 1.99
N GLU A 166 -12.06 14.85 2.72
CA GLU A 166 -12.55 16.15 2.24
C GLU A 166 -11.80 16.58 0.97
N ALA A 167 -10.47 16.49 0.97
CA ALA A 167 -9.67 16.81 -0.21
C ALA A 167 -10.03 15.90 -1.41
N GLN A 168 -10.28 14.61 -1.20
CA GLN A 168 -10.73 13.72 -2.27
C GLN A 168 -12.11 14.07 -2.81
N GLN A 169 -13.05 14.44 -1.93
CA GLN A 169 -14.37 14.89 -2.37
C GLN A 169 -14.28 16.16 -3.21
N LEU A 170 -13.43 17.12 -2.83
CA LEU A 170 -13.17 18.32 -3.61
C LEU A 170 -12.57 17.98 -4.98
N LEU A 171 -11.57 17.09 -5.04
CA LEU A 171 -10.98 16.63 -6.30
C LEU A 171 -11.99 15.92 -7.20
N GLN A 172 -12.89 15.11 -6.63
CA GLN A 172 -13.96 14.48 -7.39
C GLN A 172 -14.96 15.48 -7.95
N LYS A 173 -15.29 16.54 -7.20
CA LYS A 173 -16.13 17.64 -7.67
C LYS A 173 -15.48 18.39 -8.83
N ILE A 174 -14.19 18.69 -8.73
CA ILE A 174 -13.42 19.37 -9.78
C ILE A 174 -13.37 18.54 -11.07
N ASN A 175 -13.15 17.22 -10.94
CA ASN A 175 -13.04 16.31 -12.08
C ASN A 175 -14.38 15.86 -12.66
N ARG A 176 -15.51 16.21 -12.03
CA ARG A 176 -16.83 15.91 -12.57
C ARG A 176 -17.06 16.89 -13.73
N PRO A 177 -17.31 16.41 -14.96
CA PRO A 177 -17.63 17.32 -16.05
C PRO A 177 -18.86 18.15 -15.65
N GLN A 178 -18.74 19.47 -15.71
CA GLN A 178 -19.89 20.37 -15.65
C GLN A 178 -20.79 19.96 -16.81
N LYS A 179 -21.98 19.44 -16.48
CA LYS A 179 -22.98 19.07 -17.48
C LYS A 179 -23.51 20.32 -18.16
#